data_AF-A0A0V8JPN4-F1
#
_entry.id   AF-A0A0V8JPN4-F1
#
_cell.length_a   1.000
_cell.length_b   1.000
_cell.length_c   1.000
_cell.angle_alpha   90.00
_cell.angle_beta   90.00
_cell.angle_gamma   90.00
#
_symmetry.space_group_name_H-M   'P 1'
#
loop_
_entity.id
_entity.type
_entity.pdbx_description
1 polymer ?
#
loop_
_entity_poly.entity_id
_entity_poly.type
_entity_poly.pdbx_seq_one_letter_code
_entity_poly.pdbx_strand_id
1 'polypeptide(L)'
;MVIFPEGTRSKGKGIGEFKKGSIRIALDAKVPIVPVAIQGISNIMEQCKVGFQKADVTIRILPQVTTDLDAGSDPNVIHHQVRERIIQA
;
A
#
# COMPACT_ATOMS: atom_id res chain seq x y z
N MET A 1 9.34 6.39 7.56
CA MET A 1 9.42 4.94 7.24
C MET A 1 8.44 4.65 6.13
N VAL A 2 8.80 3.82 5.15
CA VAL A 2 7.91 3.40 4.05
C VAL A 2 7.83 1.88 4.05
N ILE A 3 6.61 1.34 3.94
CA ILE A 3 6.37 -0.10 3.95
C ILE A 3 5.53 -0.47 2.73
N PHE A 4 5.96 -1.50 2.00
CA PHE A 4 5.18 -2.12 0.94
C PHE A 4 4.52 -3.38 1.49
N PRO A 5 3.22 -3.33 1.84
CA PRO A 5 2.57 -4.42 2.56
C PRO A 5 2.47 -5.71 1.73
N GLU A 6 2.47 -5.63 0.39
CA GLU A 6 2.53 -6.80 -0.51
C GLU A 6 3.87 -7.56 -0.42
N GLY A 7 4.95 -6.88 -0.02
CA GLY A 7 6.30 -7.41 0.07
C GLY A 7 6.95 -7.81 -1.26
N THR A 8 6.24 -7.65 -2.39
CA THR A 8 6.75 -7.88 -3.76
C THR A 8 6.09 -6.88 -4.73
N ARG A 9 6.64 -6.74 -5.93
CA ARG A 9 6.02 -5.92 -7.00
C ARG A 9 4.82 -6.65 -7.61
N SER A 10 3.74 -5.93 -7.90
CA SER A 10 2.53 -6.48 -8.55
C SER A 10 2.79 -7.00 -9.97
N LYS A 11 3.80 -6.47 -10.66
CA LYS A 11 4.12 -6.74 -12.07
C LYS A 11 2.92 -6.57 -13.01
N GLY A 12 2.07 -5.59 -12.73
CA GLY A 12 0.88 -5.29 -13.53
C GLY A 12 -0.31 -6.22 -13.28
N LYS A 13 -0.25 -7.11 -12.28
CA LYS A 13 -1.36 -8.04 -11.93
C LYS A 13 -2.39 -7.44 -10.96
N GLY A 14 -2.36 -6.13 -10.76
CA GLY A 14 -3.19 -5.44 -9.75
C GLY A 14 -2.61 -5.54 -8.33
N ILE A 15 -3.35 -5.02 -7.36
CA ILE A 15 -2.92 -4.94 -5.96
C ILE A 15 -2.99 -6.34 -5.33
N GLY A 16 -1.85 -6.82 -4.82
CA GLY A 16 -1.73 -8.10 -4.15
C GLY A 16 -2.38 -8.15 -2.77
N GLU A 17 -2.17 -9.27 -2.08
CA GLU A 17 -2.52 -9.40 -0.68
C GLU A 17 -1.53 -8.60 0.17
N PHE A 18 -2.05 -7.79 1.08
CA PHE A 18 -1.22 -7.11 2.06
C PHE A 18 -0.84 -8.13 3.15
N LYS A 19 0.39 -8.06 3.66
CA LYS A 19 0.85 -8.94 4.75
C LYS A 19 0.55 -8.30 6.09
N LYS A 20 -0.14 -9.03 6.98
CA LYS A 20 -0.54 -8.56 8.32
C LYS A 20 0.60 -7.92 9.15
N GLY A 21 1.81 -8.50 9.07
CA GLY A 21 2.98 -8.02 9.80
C GLY A 21 3.41 -6.59 9.43
N SER A 22 3.08 -6.11 8.23
CA SER A 22 3.44 -4.78 7.75
C SER A 22 2.79 -3.64 8.57
N ILE A 23 1.60 -3.88 9.10
CA ILE A 23 0.82 -2.89 9.85
C ILE A 23 1.08 -2.97 11.35
N ARG A 24 1.55 -4.13 11.83
CA ARG A 24 1.84 -4.35 13.25
C ARG A 24 2.84 -3.34 13.81
N ILE A 25 3.84 -2.95 13.03
CA ILE A 25 4.86 -1.96 13.42
C ILE A 25 4.22 -0.61 13.75
N ALA A 26 3.25 -0.16 12.95
CA ALA A 26 2.57 1.11 13.18
C ALA A 26 1.66 1.07 14.42
N LEU A 27 1.04 -0.09 14.68
CA LEU A 27 0.21 -0.32 15.87
C LEU A 27 1.05 -0.34 17.15
N ASP A 28 2.15 -1.10 17.17
CA ASP A 28 3.04 -1.17 18.33
C ASP A 28 3.68 0.19 18.63
N ALA A 29 4.00 0.96 17.58
CA ALA A 29 4.55 2.31 17.72
C ALA A 29 3.49 3.40 17.99
N LYS A 30 2.18 3.08 17.92
CA LYS A 30 1.06 4.04 18.07
C LYS A 30 1.21 5.28 17.18
N VAL A 31 1.54 5.04 15.90
CA VAL A 31 1.68 6.12 14.91
C VAL A 31 0.63 5.98 13.81
N PRO A 32 0.14 7.10 13.24
CA PRO A 32 -0.81 7.06 12.14
C PRO A 32 -0.17 6.46 10.88
N ILE A 33 -0.99 5.81 10.06
CA ILE A 33 -0.61 5.25 8.76
C ILE A 33 -1.12 6.20 7.67
N VAL A 34 -0.27 6.60 6.73
CA VAL A 34 -0.68 7.39 5.56
C VAL A 34 -0.68 6.46 4.33
N PRO A 35 -1.85 6.08 3.80
CA PRO A 35 -1.91 5.24 2.61
C PRO A 35 -1.51 6.03 1.37
N VAL A 36 -0.72 5.40 0.49
CA VAL A 36 -0.29 5.99 -0.78
C VAL A 36 -0.62 5.01 -1.91
N ALA A 37 -1.46 5.44 -2.84
CA ALA A 37 -1.81 4.67 -4.03
C ALA A 37 -0.92 5.09 -5.19
N ILE A 38 -0.33 4.11 -5.88
CA ILE A 38 0.59 4.34 -6.99
C ILE A 38 0.14 3.50 -8.19
N GLN A 39 -0.11 4.17 -9.31
CA GLN A 39 -0.58 3.55 -10.55
C GLN A 39 0.35 3.90 -11.71
N GLY A 40 0.55 2.95 -12.64
CA GLY A 40 1.31 3.16 -13.87
C GLY A 40 2.79 2.76 -13.82
N ILE A 41 3.35 2.48 -12.63
CA ILE A 41 4.76 2.06 -12.49
C ILE A 41 5.06 0.77 -13.26
N SER A 42 4.12 -0.19 -13.30
CA SER A 42 4.31 -1.45 -14.03
C SER A 42 4.54 -1.26 -15.53
N ASN A 43 4.11 -0.12 -16.07
CA ASN A 43 4.24 0.18 -17.49
C ASN A 43 5.67 0.62 -17.83
N ILE A 44 6.49 0.98 -16.85
CA ILE A 44 7.88 1.40 -17.06
C ILE A 44 8.76 0.19 -17.35
N MET A 45 8.67 -0.86 -16.53
CA MET A 45 9.55 -2.03 -16.62
C MET A 45 8.82 -3.28 -17.14
N GLU A 46 7.67 -3.62 -16.56
CA GLU A 46 7.03 -4.91 -16.80
C GLU A 46 6.29 -5.00 -18.14
N GLN A 47 5.95 -3.86 -18.75
CA GLN A 47 5.46 -3.80 -20.13
C GLN A 47 6.57 -3.56 -21.16
N CYS A 48 7.81 -3.37 -20.71
CA CYS A 48 8.97 -3.20 -21.58
C CYS A 48 9.67 -4.56 -21.76
N LYS A 49 9.94 -4.97 -23.01
CA LYS A 49 10.63 -6.25 -23.28
C LYS A 49 12.11 -6.21 -22.89
N VAL A 50 12.75 -5.04 -22.99
CA VAL A 50 14.17 -4.82 -22.67
C VAL A 50 14.34 -3.41 -22.12
N GLY A 51 14.85 -3.29 -20.89
CA GLY A 51 15.13 -2.00 -20.27
C GLY A 51 13.90 -1.33 -19.67
N PHE A 52 13.71 -0.05 -19.96
CA PHE A 52 12.67 0.81 -19.39
C PHE A 52 12.02 1.64 -20.50
N GLN A 53 10.73 1.93 -20.35
CA GLN A 53 10.02 2.84 -21.24
C GLN A 53 9.39 4.00 -20.47
N LYS A 54 9.11 5.10 -21.18
CA LYS A 54 8.35 6.22 -20.62
C LYS A 54 6.92 5.76 -20.34
N ALA A 55 6.42 6.06 -19.16
CA ALA A 55 5.02 5.87 -18.79
C ALA A 55 4.58 6.99 -17.84
N ASP A 56 3.28 7.27 -17.85
CA ASP A 56 2.67 8.17 -16.88
C ASP A 56 2.44 7.43 -15.56
N VAL A 57 2.81 8.09 -14.46
CA VAL A 57 2.66 7.56 -13.10
C VAL A 57 1.78 8.51 -12.31
N THR A 58 0.72 7.97 -11.72
CA THR A 58 -0.18 8.72 -10.84
C THR A 58 0.09 8.29 -9.40
N ILE A 59 0.34 9.25 -8.53
CA ILE A 59 0.53 9.05 -7.10
C ILE A 59 -0.57 9.80 -6.36
N ARG A 60 -1.32 9.10 -5.51
CA ARG A 60 -2.36 9.68 -4.66
C ARG A 60 -1.99 9.44 -3.20
N ILE A 61 -1.89 10.53 -2.45
CA ILE A 61 -1.69 10.50 -1.00
C ILE A 61 -3.08 10.58 -0.36
N LEU A 62 -3.42 9.60 0.45
CA LEU A 62 -4.75 9.46 1.03
C LEU A 62 -4.77 9.97 2.48
N PRO A 63 -5.96 10.32 3.02
CA PRO A 63 -6.10 10.70 4.40
C PRO A 63 -5.57 9.63 5.35
N GLN A 64 -4.90 10.08 6.42
CA GLN A 64 -4.31 9.20 7.41
C GLN A 64 -5.35 8.27 8.06
N VAL A 65 -4.89 7.09 8.45
CA VAL A 65 -5.60 6.11 9.27
C VAL A 65 -4.95 6.14 10.64
N THR A 66 -5.66 6.66 11.64
CA THR A 66 -5.21 6.67 13.02
C THR A 66 -5.23 5.26 13.58
N THR A 67 -4.16 4.89 14.29
CA THR A 67 -4.03 3.59 14.96
C THR A 67 -4.66 3.56 16.35
N ASP A 68 -5.12 4.72 16.85
CA ASP A 68 -5.68 4.92 18.19
C ASP A 68 -7.18 4.57 18.32
N LEU A 69 -7.74 3.79 17.42
CA LEU A 69 -9.12 3.32 17.54
C LEU A 69 -9.13 2.09 18.47
N ASP A 70 -9.25 2.35 19.76
CA ASP A 70 -9.50 1.39 20.84
C ASP A 70 -8.41 0.33 21.08
N ALA A 71 -8.11 0.08 22.35
CA ALA A 71 -7.27 -1.02 22.82
C ALA A 71 -7.95 -2.37 22.49
N GLY A 72 -7.92 -2.77 21.22
CA GLY A 72 -8.72 -3.87 20.70
C GLY A 72 -8.92 -3.90 19.19
N SER A 73 -8.51 -2.88 18.43
CA SER A 73 -8.58 -2.94 16.96
C SER A 73 -7.71 -4.07 16.41
N ASP A 74 -8.38 -5.11 15.91
CA ASP A 74 -7.73 -6.25 15.26
C ASP A 74 -6.84 -5.72 14.11
N PRO A 75 -5.52 -6.04 14.09
CA PRO A 75 -4.64 -5.71 12.98
C PRO A 75 -5.21 -6.07 11.60
N ASN A 76 -6.05 -7.10 11.51
CA ASN A 76 -6.73 -7.51 10.29
C ASN A 76 -7.72 -6.45 9.76
N VAL A 77 -8.41 -5.73 10.66
CA VAL A 77 -9.41 -4.72 10.29
C VAL A 77 -8.73 -3.50 9.69
N ILE A 78 -7.70 -2.97 10.37
CA ILE A 78 -6.93 -1.82 9.89
C ILE A 78 -6.24 -2.18 8.58
N HIS A 79 -5.75 -3.40 8.48
CA HIS A 79 -5.17 -3.94 7.26
C HIS A 79 -6.11 -3.97 6.07
N HIS A 80 -7.32 -4.48 6.27
CA HIS A 80 -8.33 -4.48 5.22
C HIS A 80 -8.73 -3.06 4.85
N GLN A 81 -8.95 -2.19 5.83
CA GLN A 81 -9.33 -0.79 5.61
C GLN A 81 -8.29 -0.02 4.78
N VAL A 82 -7.00 -0.14 5.12
CA VAL A 82 -5.91 0.51 4.37
C VAL A 82 -5.86 0.00 2.94
N ARG A 83 -6.03 -1.30 2.73
CA ARG A 83 -6.05 -1.91 1.39
C ARG A 83 -7.22 -1.38 0.55
N GLU A 84 -8.43 -1.38 1.10
CA GLU A 84 -9.62 -0.91 0.36
C GLU A 84 -9.53 0.57 0.01
N ARG A 85 -8.98 1.43 0.89
CA ARG A 85 -8.74 2.85 0.57
C ARG A 85 -7.78 3.02 -0.61
N ILE A 86 -6.76 2.18 -0.73
CA ILE A 86 -5.80 2.24 -1.84
C ILE A 86 -6.44 1.75 -3.15
N ILE A 87 -7.31 0.74 -3.09
CA ILE A 87 -8.01 0.21 -4.28
C ILE A 87 -9.02 1.21 -4.85
N GLN A 88 -9.66 2.00 -3.98
CA GLN A 88 -10.69 2.97 -4.37
C GLN A 88 -10.14 4.32 -4.85
N ALA A 89 -8.81 4.51 -4.83
CA ALA A 89 -8.14 5.77 -5.15
C ALA A 89 -7.86 5.96 -6.65
#